data_AF-A0A0D5YPH9-F1
#
_entry.id   AF-A0A0D5YPH9-F1
#
_cell.length_a   1.000
_cell.length_b   1.000
_cell.length_c   1.000
_cell.angle_alpha   90.00
_cell.angle_beta   90.00
_cell.angle_gamma   90.00
#
_symmetry.space_group_name_H-M   'P 1'
#
loop_
_entity.id
_entity.type
_entity.pdbx_description
1 polymer ?
#
loop_
_entity_poly.entity_id
_entity_poly.type
_entity_poly.pdbx_seq_one_letter_code
_entity_poly.pdbx_strand_id
1 'polypeptide(L)'
;MTKEQLITELSTRRISKNEVDRLASSIVNDPSLVPTVLKRVFEEDGTDYFNAAWVFDNAMRRNLRLLLPHVDMFISGLPSLRSESTIRPMAHVCELLTVAYFKKKDALFKKSLSDKDLEQLVTVCFDWLIGKHKVAAKVFAMTSLFYLGEKFDWVHAELKLVLEQTMANGTTGYKNRAQKTLHKLRALEN
;
A
#
# COMPACT_ATOMS: atom_id res chain seq x y z
N MET A 1 -15.75 3.47 -20.25
CA MET A 1 -14.77 4.56 -20.34
C MET A 1 -13.56 4.01 -21.04
N THR A 2 -13.01 4.70 -22.05
CA THR A 2 -11.81 4.21 -22.74
C THR A 2 -10.54 4.48 -21.92
N LYS A 3 -9.43 3.84 -22.28
CA LYS A 3 -8.13 4.07 -21.62
C LYS A 3 -7.67 5.52 -21.80
N GLU A 4 -7.89 6.08 -22.98
CA GLU A 4 -7.53 7.46 -23.34
C GLU A 4 -8.34 8.45 -22.50
N GLN A 5 -9.66 8.25 -22.38
CA GLN A 5 -10.52 9.07 -21.53
C GLN A 5 -10.05 9.07 -20.08
N LEU A 6 -9.73 7.89 -19.54
CA LEU A 6 -9.20 7.76 -18.18
C LEU A 6 -7.89 8.52 -17.99
N ILE A 7 -6.94 8.38 -18.93
CA ILE A 7 -5.64 9.06 -18.85
C ILE A 7 -5.82 10.58 -18.90
N THR A 8 -6.69 11.08 -19.78
CA THR A 8 -7.02 12.50 -19.85
C THR A 8 -7.57 12.99 -18.51
N GLU A 9 -8.59 12.32 -17.98
CA GLU A 9 -9.20 12.69 -16.70
C GLU A 9 -8.20 12.71 -15.53
N LEU A 10 -7.29 11.74 -15.48
CA LEU A 10 -6.27 11.66 -14.43
C LEU A 10 -5.20 12.77 -14.54
N SER A 11 -4.96 13.31 -15.72
CA SER A 11 -3.79 14.18 -15.98
C SER A 11 -4.15 15.66 -16.17
N THR A 12 -5.41 16.01 -16.49
CA THR A 12 -5.79 17.40 -16.83
C THR A 12 -5.86 18.34 -15.64
N ARG A 13 -6.39 17.88 -14.49
CA ARG A 13 -6.48 18.70 -13.28
C ARG A 13 -6.59 17.82 -12.05
N ARG A 14 -6.45 18.41 -10.87
CA ARG A 14 -6.85 17.74 -9.63
C ARG A 14 -8.34 17.42 -9.67
N ILE A 15 -8.67 16.17 -9.36
CA ILE A 15 -10.05 15.69 -9.32
C ILE A 15 -10.62 15.76 -7.89
N SER A 16 -11.93 15.94 -7.80
CA SER A 16 -12.69 15.93 -6.54
C SER A 16 -12.91 14.51 -6.01
N LYS A 17 -13.34 14.39 -4.75
CA LYS A 17 -13.66 13.09 -4.15
C LYS A 17 -14.75 12.32 -4.93
N ASN A 18 -15.78 13.02 -5.39
CA ASN A 18 -16.86 12.41 -6.19
C ASN A 18 -16.33 11.86 -7.53
N GLU A 19 -15.38 12.57 -8.15
CA GLU A 19 -14.74 12.12 -9.38
C GLU A 19 -13.84 10.91 -9.14
N VAL A 20 -13.07 10.90 -8.05
CA VAL A 20 -12.30 9.72 -7.63
C VAL A 20 -13.21 8.51 -7.46
N ASP A 21 -14.36 8.69 -6.80
CA ASP A 21 -15.31 7.61 -6.58
C ASP A 21 -15.96 7.11 -7.88
N ARG A 22 -16.25 8.02 -8.82
CA ARG A 22 -16.71 7.62 -10.15
C ARG A 22 -15.63 6.84 -10.90
N LEU A 23 -14.39 7.33 -10.94
CA LEU A 23 -13.30 6.67 -11.67
C LEU A 23 -12.93 5.32 -11.05
N ALA A 24 -12.91 5.21 -9.73
CA ALA A 24 -12.73 3.94 -9.02
C ALA A 24 -13.85 2.94 -9.35
N SER A 25 -15.11 3.42 -9.47
CA SER A 25 -16.23 2.57 -9.92
C SER A 25 -16.01 2.08 -11.35
N SER A 26 -15.53 2.94 -12.25
CA SER A 26 -15.22 2.54 -13.63
C SER A 26 -14.15 1.44 -13.70
N ILE A 27 -13.12 1.49 -12.86
CA ILE A 27 -12.09 0.43 -12.77
C ILE A 27 -12.68 -0.88 -12.24
N VAL A 28 -13.59 -0.80 -11.27
CA VAL A 28 -14.27 -1.99 -10.73
C VAL A 28 -15.17 -2.64 -11.77
N ASN A 29 -15.85 -1.83 -12.59
CA ASN A 29 -16.73 -2.31 -13.66
C ASN A 29 -15.96 -2.79 -14.90
N ASP A 30 -14.76 -2.25 -15.13
CA ASP A 30 -13.86 -2.65 -16.22
C ASP A 30 -12.43 -2.88 -15.69
N PRO A 31 -12.13 -4.10 -15.21
CA PRO A 31 -10.81 -4.46 -14.69
C PRO A 31 -9.67 -4.32 -15.70
N SER A 32 -9.95 -4.23 -17.01
CA SER A 32 -8.93 -4.04 -18.05
C SER A 32 -8.21 -2.68 -17.93
N LEU A 33 -8.77 -1.77 -17.14
CA LEU A 33 -8.20 -0.45 -16.83
C LEU A 33 -7.13 -0.49 -15.73
N VAL A 34 -7.09 -1.54 -14.91
CA VAL A 34 -6.13 -1.67 -13.78
C VAL A 34 -4.68 -1.45 -14.22
N PRO A 35 -4.11 -2.14 -15.24
CA PRO A 35 -2.71 -1.95 -15.62
C PRO A 35 -2.44 -0.55 -16.16
N THR A 36 -3.43 0.08 -16.81
CA THR A 36 -3.32 1.45 -17.31
C THR A 36 -3.18 2.44 -16.15
N VAL A 37 -4.03 2.33 -15.13
CA VAL A 37 -3.97 3.22 -13.96
C VAL A 37 -2.69 2.95 -13.17
N LEU A 38 -2.34 1.69 -12.98
CA LEU A 38 -1.14 1.31 -12.24
C LEU A 38 0.14 1.81 -12.89
N LYS A 39 0.22 1.82 -14.23
CA LYS A 39 1.32 2.46 -14.96
C LYS A 39 1.42 3.95 -14.64
N ARG A 40 0.29 4.67 -14.63
CA ARG A 40 0.25 6.11 -14.28
C ARG A 40 0.65 6.37 -12.83
N VAL A 41 0.29 5.47 -11.90
CA VAL A 41 0.77 5.53 -10.51
C VAL A 41 2.29 5.52 -10.46
N PHE A 42 2.96 4.63 -11.19
CA PHE A 42 4.42 4.52 -11.16
C PHE A 42 5.14 5.62 -11.95
N GLU A 43 4.46 6.26 -12.90
CA GLU A 43 4.89 7.51 -13.51
C GLU A 43 4.65 8.72 -12.61
N GLU A 44 4.06 8.51 -11.42
CA GLU A 44 3.58 9.54 -10.50
C GLU A 44 2.76 10.62 -11.20
N ASP A 45 1.89 10.16 -12.13
CA ASP A 45 1.11 10.94 -13.09
C ASP A 45 1.91 11.86 -14.03
N GLY A 46 3.23 12.03 -13.84
CA GLY A 46 3.98 13.11 -14.48
C GLY A 46 3.41 14.51 -14.17
N THR A 47 2.61 14.64 -13.11
CA THR A 47 1.93 15.87 -12.68
C THR A 47 1.92 15.96 -11.15
N ASP A 48 1.64 17.14 -10.60
CA ASP A 48 1.52 17.33 -9.15
C ASP A 48 0.14 16.95 -8.57
N TYR A 49 -0.74 16.35 -9.36
CA TYR A 49 -2.11 16.02 -8.92
C TYR A 49 -2.19 14.67 -8.20
N PHE A 50 -1.37 13.68 -8.60
CA PHE A 50 -1.33 12.33 -8.03
C PHE A 50 -2.72 11.65 -7.97
N ASN A 51 -3.56 11.94 -8.97
CA ASN A 51 -4.91 11.43 -9.12
C ASN A 51 -4.90 9.90 -9.31
N ALA A 52 -3.96 9.34 -10.07
CA ALA A 52 -3.96 7.89 -10.33
C ALA A 52 -3.78 7.10 -9.04
N ALA A 53 -2.87 7.54 -8.16
CA ALA A 53 -2.62 6.88 -6.88
C ALA A 53 -3.88 6.89 -6.00
N TRP A 54 -4.60 8.01 -5.99
CA TRP A 54 -5.82 8.15 -5.20
C TRP A 54 -6.97 7.31 -5.77
N VAL A 55 -7.17 7.32 -7.08
CA VAL A 55 -8.17 6.51 -7.77
C VAL A 55 -7.89 5.02 -7.59
N PHE A 56 -6.63 4.60 -7.76
CA PHE A 56 -6.21 3.21 -7.59
C PHE A 56 -6.48 2.71 -6.17
N ASP A 57 -6.08 3.45 -5.13
CA ASP A 57 -6.38 3.07 -3.74
C ASP A 57 -7.89 2.96 -3.50
N ASN A 58 -8.71 3.88 -4.03
CA ASN A 58 -10.17 3.79 -3.90
C ASN A 58 -10.75 2.58 -4.64
N ALA A 59 -10.20 2.18 -5.78
CA ALA A 59 -10.60 0.96 -6.47
C ALA A 59 -10.23 -0.30 -5.66
N MET A 60 -9.01 -0.36 -5.10
CA MET A 60 -8.55 -1.50 -4.30
C MET A 60 -9.31 -1.65 -2.98
N ARG A 61 -9.75 -0.54 -2.37
CA ARG A 61 -10.66 -0.55 -1.21
C ARG A 61 -12.00 -1.21 -1.53
N ARG A 62 -12.50 -1.07 -2.76
CA ARG A 62 -13.78 -1.63 -3.21
C ARG A 62 -13.64 -3.10 -3.60
N ASN A 63 -12.60 -3.44 -4.36
CA ASN A 63 -12.34 -4.80 -4.76
C ASN A 63 -10.83 -5.04 -4.96
N LEU A 64 -10.17 -5.55 -3.92
CA LEU A 64 -8.74 -5.86 -3.95
C LEU A 64 -8.40 -7.01 -4.91
N ARG A 65 -9.35 -7.91 -5.24
CA ARG A 65 -9.08 -9.04 -6.14
C ARG A 65 -8.74 -8.62 -7.57
N LEU A 66 -9.09 -7.39 -7.94
CA LEU A 66 -8.69 -6.77 -9.21
C LEU A 66 -7.17 -6.65 -9.35
N LEU A 67 -6.43 -6.68 -8.23
CA LEU A 67 -4.98 -6.63 -8.23
C LEU A 67 -4.31 -7.96 -8.55
N LEU A 68 -4.99 -9.10 -8.35
CA LEU A 68 -4.37 -10.43 -8.47
C LEU A 68 -3.71 -10.68 -9.84
N PRO A 69 -4.30 -10.30 -10.99
CA PRO A 69 -3.65 -10.47 -12.29
C PRO A 69 -2.45 -9.53 -12.51
N HIS A 70 -2.26 -8.55 -11.64
CA HIS A 70 -1.28 -7.47 -11.77
C HIS A 70 -0.38 -7.32 -10.53
N VAL A 71 -0.34 -8.35 -9.67
CA VAL A 71 0.37 -8.25 -8.38
C VAL A 71 1.87 -8.08 -8.57
N ASP A 72 2.46 -8.77 -9.56
CA ASP A 72 3.87 -8.63 -9.92
C ASP A 72 4.19 -7.19 -10.36
N MET A 73 3.41 -6.65 -11.31
CA MET A 73 3.53 -5.25 -11.75
C MET A 73 3.40 -4.27 -10.58
N PHE A 74 2.47 -4.52 -9.65
CA PHE A 74 2.27 -3.67 -8.49
C PHE A 74 3.50 -3.70 -7.58
N ILE A 75 3.95 -4.88 -7.17
CA ILE A 75 5.03 -5.05 -6.20
C ILE A 75 6.37 -4.59 -6.78
N SER A 76 6.66 -4.93 -8.05
CA SER A 76 7.91 -4.54 -8.71
C SER A 76 8.04 -3.03 -8.91
N GLY A 77 6.92 -2.29 -9.00
CA GLY A 77 6.91 -0.85 -9.18
C GLY A 77 7.04 -0.05 -7.88
N LEU A 78 6.74 -0.62 -6.72
CA LEU A 78 6.79 0.11 -5.44
C LEU A 78 8.15 0.79 -5.14
N PRO A 79 9.31 0.15 -5.40
CA PRO A 79 10.61 0.76 -5.14
C PRO A 79 10.89 2.02 -5.97
N SER A 80 10.15 2.29 -7.05
CA SER A 80 10.36 3.48 -7.89
C SER A 80 9.67 4.73 -7.35
N LEU A 81 8.74 4.59 -6.40
CA LEU A 81 7.93 5.69 -5.88
C LEU A 81 8.76 6.67 -5.06
N ARG A 82 8.47 7.97 -5.19
CA ARG A 82 9.20 9.07 -4.52
C ARG A 82 8.26 10.08 -3.88
N SER A 83 7.11 10.33 -4.49
CA SER A 83 6.13 11.29 -4.01
C SER A 83 5.36 10.76 -2.80
N GLU A 84 5.30 11.57 -1.74
CA GLU A 84 4.45 11.30 -0.57
C GLU A 84 2.97 11.12 -0.92
N SER A 85 2.51 11.80 -1.97
CA SER A 85 1.13 11.72 -2.44
C SER A 85 0.82 10.38 -3.08
N THR A 86 1.83 9.69 -3.61
CA THR A 86 1.73 8.36 -4.23
C THR A 86 2.03 7.25 -3.23
N ILE A 87 3.10 7.41 -2.43
CA ILE A 87 3.55 6.43 -1.43
C ILE A 87 2.43 6.14 -0.42
N ARG A 88 1.72 7.15 0.09
CA ARG A 88 0.67 6.92 1.09
C ARG A 88 -0.46 6.01 0.58
N PRO A 89 -1.10 6.28 -0.58
CA PRO A 89 -2.06 5.34 -1.18
C PRO A 89 -1.49 3.94 -1.42
N MET A 90 -0.26 3.82 -1.93
CA MET A 90 0.33 2.50 -2.22
C MET A 90 0.67 1.72 -0.96
N ALA A 91 1.14 2.38 0.09
CA ALA A 91 1.35 1.76 1.40
C ALA A 91 0.03 1.22 2.00
N HIS A 92 -1.08 1.92 1.79
CA HIS A 92 -2.39 1.40 2.18
C HIS A 92 -2.79 0.16 1.37
N VAL A 93 -2.52 0.12 0.06
CA VAL A 93 -2.76 -1.09 -0.75
C VAL A 93 -1.90 -2.26 -0.27
N CYS A 94 -0.65 -2.01 0.16
CA CYS A 94 0.20 -3.04 0.79
C CYS A 94 -0.41 -3.58 2.09
N GLU A 95 -1.00 -2.70 2.93
CA GLU A 95 -1.72 -3.12 4.13
C GLU A 95 -2.94 -3.99 3.77
N LEU A 96 -3.72 -3.59 2.75
CA LEU A 96 -4.86 -4.38 2.27
C LEU A 96 -4.42 -5.78 1.81
N LEU A 97 -3.32 -5.87 1.05
CA LEU A 97 -2.74 -7.12 0.57
C LEU A 97 -2.30 -8.03 1.71
N THR A 98 -1.50 -7.51 2.64
CA THR A 98 -0.98 -8.29 3.78
C THR A 98 -2.11 -8.72 4.72
N VAL A 99 -3.12 -7.87 4.97
CA VAL A 99 -4.33 -8.26 5.71
C VAL A 99 -5.09 -9.38 5.00
N ALA A 100 -5.23 -9.31 3.68
CA ALA A 100 -5.90 -10.36 2.91
C ALA A 100 -5.15 -11.70 2.97
N TYR A 101 -3.82 -11.65 2.85
CA TYR A 101 -2.95 -12.83 2.88
C TYR A 101 -2.85 -13.47 4.27
N PHE A 102 -2.51 -12.70 5.31
CA PHE A 102 -2.18 -13.22 6.65
C PHE A 102 -3.39 -13.30 7.57
N LYS A 103 -4.11 -12.19 7.75
CA LYS A 103 -5.24 -12.12 8.68
C LYS A 103 -6.47 -12.84 8.17
N LYS A 104 -6.88 -12.57 6.93
CA LYS A 104 -8.06 -13.20 6.31
C LYS A 104 -7.77 -14.58 5.76
N LYS A 105 -6.50 -14.91 5.51
CA LYS A 105 -6.06 -16.18 4.91
C LYS A 105 -6.81 -16.50 3.61
N ASP A 106 -7.11 -15.46 2.81
CA ASP A 106 -7.86 -15.64 1.56
C ASP A 106 -7.04 -16.49 0.58
N ALA A 107 -7.62 -17.61 0.15
CA ALA A 107 -6.94 -18.62 -0.64
C ALA A 107 -6.43 -18.09 -1.99
N LEU A 108 -7.12 -17.11 -2.60
CA LEU A 108 -6.68 -16.54 -3.87
C LEU A 108 -5.40 -15.72 -3.68
N PHE A 109 -5.34 -14.88 -2.63
CA PHE A 109 -4.14 -14.11 -2.32
C PHE A 109 -2.98 -15.02 -1.93
N LYS A 110 -3.24 -16.07 -1.13
CA LYS A 110 -2.20 -17.05 -0.77
C LYS A 110 -1.63 -17.81 -1.96
N LYS A 111 -2.45 -18.06 -2.99
CA LYS A 111 -2.01 -18.72 -4.23
C LYS A 111 -1.28 -17.76 -5.18
N SER A 112 -1.64 -16.47 -5.16
CA SER A 112 -1.13 -15.48 -6.10
C SER A 112 0.17 -14.80 -5.68
N LEU A 113 0.46 -14.68 -4.37
CA LEU A 113 1.69 -14.05 -3.90
C LEU A 113 2.77 -15.12 -3.62
N SER A 114 3.95 -14.92 -4.19
CA SER A 114 5.14 -15.73 -3.94
C SER A 114 5.91 -15.24 -2.71
N ASP A 115 6.87 -16.03 -2.24
CA ASP A 115 7.75 -15.62 -1.15
C ASP A 115 8.60 -14.40 -1.53
N LYS A 116 9.05 -14.33 -2.79
CA LYS A 116 9.77 -13.17 -3.35
C LYS A 116 8.92 -11.90 -3.30
N ASP A 117 7.63 -12.01 -3.62
CA ASP A 117 6.70 -10.87 -3.54
C ASP A 117 6.59 -10.35 -2.10
N LEU A 118 6.49 -11.26 -1.13
CA LEU A 118 6.39 -10.92 0.28
C LEU A 118 7.71 -10.31 0.80
N GLU A 119 8.87 -10.82 0.38
CA GLU A 119 10.18 -10.23 0.71
C GLU A 119 10.30 -8.80 0.16
N GLN A 120 9.88 -8.57 -1.08
CA GLN A 120 9.90 -7.22 -1.68
C GLN A 120 8.98 -6.25 -0.91
N LEU A 121 7.82 -6.73 -0.45
CA LEU A 121 6.93 -5.95 0.42
C LEU A 121 7.59 -5.63 1.77
N VAL A 122 8.34 -6.57 2.36
CA VAL A 122 9.12 -6.32 3.59
C VAL A 122 10.11 -5.19 3.37
N THR A 123 10.94 -5.28 2.32
CA THR A 123 11.96 -4.25 2.00
C THR A 123 11.32 -2.88 1.85
N VAL A 124 10.30 -2.76 0.99
CA VAL A 124 9.63 -1.49 0.72
C VAL A 124 8.95 -0.92 1.96
N CYS A 125 8.31 -1.76 2.77
CA CYS A 125 7.65 -1.27 3.99
C CYS A 125 8.66 -0.79 5.03
N PHE A 126 9.83 -1.44 5.17
CA PHE A 126 10.89 -0.93 6.05
C PHE A 126 11.47 0.39 5.52
N ASP A 127 11.72 0.50 4.21
CA ASP A 127 12.16 1.75 3.58
C ASP A 127 11.20 2.89 3.89
N TRP A 128 9.88 2.65 3.76
CA TRP A 128 8.87 3.65 4.07
C TRP A 128 8.75 3.97 5.57
N LEU A 129 8.89 2.96 6.44
CA LEU A 129 8.79 3.14 7.89
C LEU A 129 9.96 3.96 8.44
N ILE A 130 11.18 3.65 7.99
CA ILE A 130 12.43 4.25 8.48
C ILE A 130 12.70 5.59 7.77
N GLY A 131 12.39 5.67 6.46
CA GLY A 131 12.62 6.86 5.64
C GLY A 131 11.86 8.12 6.10
N LYS A 132 12.18 9.26 5.50
CA LYS A 132 11.60 10.57 5.86
C LYS A 132 10.20 10.78 5.25
N HIS A 133 9.30 9.82 5.48
CA HIS A 133 7.94 9.82 4.95
C HIS A 133 6.89 10.35 5.95
N LYS A 134 5.75 10.77 5.44
CA LYS A 134 4.61 11.22 6.24
C LYS A 134 4.03 10.07 7.07
N VAL A 135 3.51 10.42 8.24
CA VAL A 135 3.01 9.50 9.27
C VAL A 135 2.06 8.44 8.72
N ALA A 136 1.16 8.81 7.80
CA ALA A 136 0.17 7.88 7.25
C ALA A 136 0.82 6.71 6.49
N ALA A 137 1.83 6.97 5.64
CA ALA A 137 2.55 5.91 4.93
C ALA A 137 3.25 4.98 5.92
N LYS A 138 3.93 5.55 6.93
CA LYS A 138 4.60 4.78 8.00
C LYS A 138 3.64 3.89 8.78
N VAL A 139 2.43 4.38 9.06
CA VAL A 139 1.40 3.62 9.79
C VAL A 139 0.94 2.40 8.99
N PHE A 140 0.73 2.55 7.68
CA PHE A 140 0.33 1.43 6.81
C PHE A 140 1.47 0.43 6.61
N ALA A 141 2.70 0.92 6.42
CA ALA A 141 3.90 0.08 6.36
C ALA A 141 4.10 -0.72 7.66
N MET A 142 3.90 -0.08 8.82
CA MET A 142 3.99 -0.73 10.14
C MET A 142 2.97 -1.87 10.29
N THR A 143 1.72 -1.67 9.87
CA THR A 143 0.73 -2.77 9.89
C THR A 143 1.16 -3.90 8.94
N SER A 144 1.66 -3.56 7.75
CA SER A 144 2.09 -4.54 6.76
C SER A 144 3.24 -5.41 7.30
N LEU A 145 4.26 -4.79 7.89
CA LEU A 145 5.41 -5.46 8.51
C LEU A 145 4.99 -6.37 9.67
N PHE A 146 4.01 -5.96 10.48
CA PHE A 146 3.48 -6.83 11.53
C PHE A 146 2.94 -8.14 10.96
N TYR A 147 2.18 -8.10 9.86
CA TYR A 147 1.66 -9.32 9.24
C TYR A 147 2.74 -10.11 8.50
N LEU A 148 3.67 -9.43 7.80
CA LEU A 148 4.76 -10.08 7.09
C LEU A 148 5.67 -10.87 8.04
N GLY A 149 5.85 -10.40 9.28
CA GLY A 149 6.59 -11.15 10.29
C GLY A 149 5.91 -12.42 10.80
N GLU A 150 4.64 -12.69 10.46
CA GLU A 150 4.05 -14.03 10.68
C GLU A 150 4.68 -15.11 9.78
N LYS A 151 5.38 -14.72 8.71
CA LYS A 151 6.13 -15.62 7.83
C LYS A 151 7.64 -15.47 7.97
N PHE A 152 8.12 -14.26 8.22
CA PHE A 152 9.54 -13.96 8.33
C PHE A 152 9.86 -13.49 9.75
N ASP A 153 10.19 -14.40 10.65
CA ASP A 153 10.34 -14.13 12.09
C ASP A 153 11.25 -12.93 12.42
N TRP A 154 12.32 -12.73 11.64
CA TRP A 154 13.24 -11.61 11.82
C TRP A 154 12.56 -10.24 11.65
N VAL A 155 11.47 -10.15 10.89
CA VAL A 155 10.71 -8.91 10.66
C VAL A 155 10.06 -8.42 11.94
N HIS A 156 9.57 -9.31 12.81
CA HIS A 156 9.00 -8.89 14.11
C HIS A 156 10.06 -8.30 15.02
N ALA A 157 11.24 -8.92 15.08
CA ALA A 157 12.37 -8.41 15.87
C ALA A 157 12.83 -7.04 15.38
N GLU A 158 13.02 -6.88 14.07
CA GLU A 158 13.43 -5.62 13.46
C GLU A 158 12.36 -4.53 13.61
N LEU A 159 11.08 -4.88 13.39
CA LEU A 159 9.97 -3.95 13.59
C LEU A 159 9.91 -3.45 15.03
N LYS A 160 10.06 -4.34 16.03
CA LYS A 160 10.10 -3.96 17.44
C LYS A 160 11.20 -2.94 17.72
N LEU A 161 12.41 -3.22 17.24
CA LEU A 161 13.58 -2.35 17.41
C LEU A 161 13.33 -0.95 16.81
N VAL A 162 12.87 -0.88 15.55
CA VAL A 162 12.58 0.38 14.86
C VAL A 162 11.53 1.19 15.62
N LEU A 163 10.48 0.55 16.12
CA LEU A 163 9.41 1.25 16.85
C LEU A 163 9.91 1.76 18.21
N GLU A 164 10.68 0.97 18.96
CA GLU A 164 11.23 1.39 20.25
C GLU A 164 12.17 2.60 20.11
N GLN A 165 12.96 2.65 19.03
CA GLN A 165 13.88 3.76 18.76
C GLN A 165 13.17 5.04 18.28
N THR A 166 12.12 4.91 17.47
CA THR A 166 11.52 6.06 16.77
C THR A 166 10.27 6.62 17.45
N MET A 167 9.58 5.82 18.27
CA MET A 167 8.29 6.19 18.85
C MET A 167 8.36 7.45 19.73
N ALA A 168 9.42 7.63 20.53
CA ALA A 168 9.55 8.78 21.43
C ALA A 168 9.46 10.13 20.68
N ASN A 169 10.03 10.19 19.47
CA ASN A 169 10.09 11.37 18.61
C ASN A 169 8.94 11.45 17.60
N GLY A 170 8.03 10.46 17.60
CA GLY A 170 6.90 10.40 16.67
C GLY A 170 5.76 11.36 17.01
N THR A 171 4.92 11.63 16.01
CA THR A 171 3.63 12.34 16.22
C THR A 171 2.67 11.50 17.06
N THR A 172 1.62 12.12 17.62
CA THR A 172 0.58 11.41 18.38
C THR A 172 -0.02 10.23 17.59
N GLY A 173 -0.30 10.43 16.29
CA GLY A 173 -0.83 9.37 15.43
C GLY A 173 0.16 8.21 15.25
N TYR A 174 1.44 8.51 15.07
CA TYR A 174 2.50 7.49 14.98
C TYR A 174 2.64 6.72 16.29
N LYS A 175 2.75 7.44 17.42
CA LYS A 175 2.87 6.87 18.77
C LYS A 175 1.73 5.90 19.09
N ASN A 176 0.49 6.32 18.83
CA ASN A 176 -0.70 5.49 19.07
C ASN A 176 -0.66 4.19 18.25
N ARG A 177 -0.16 4.23 17.01
CA ARG A 177 -0.03 3.02 16.19
C ARG A 177 1.13 2.15 16.68
N ALA A 178 2.30 2.73 16.93
CA ALA A 178 3.49 2.03 17.40
C ALA A 178 3.23 1.27 18.71
N GLN A 179 2.57 1.90 19.68
CA GLN A 179 2.19 1.27 20.95
C GLN A 179 1.27 0.05 20.73
N LYS A 180 0.27 0.18 19.86
CA LYS A 180 -0.64 -0.94 19.54
C LYS A 180 0.11 -2.09 18.87
N THR A 181 1.04 -1.79 17.97
CA THR A 181 1.86 -2.81 17.31
C THR A 181 2.81 -3.50 18.30
N LEU A 182 3.52 -2.74 19.14
CA LEU A 182 4.39 -3.30 20.18
C LEU A 182 3.62 -4.17 21.18
N HIS A 183 2.41 -3.76 21.57
CA HIS A 183 1.57 -4.58 22.44
C HIS A 183 1.21 -5.92 21.79
N LYS A 184 0.87 -5.92 20.50
CA LYS A 184 0.61 -7.17 19.75
C LYS A 184 1.85 -8.05 19.65
N LEU A 185 3.02 -7.46 19.35
CA LEU A 185 4.28 -8.21 19.26
C LEU A 185 4.61 -8.92 20.58
N ARG A 186 4.48 -8.22 21.72
CA ARG A 186 4.66 -8.83 23.05
C ARG A 186 3.68 -9.97 23.32
N ALA A 187 2.46 -9.89 22.80
CA ALA A 187 1.47 -10.95 22.97
C ALA A 187 1.79 -12.21 22.16
N LEU A 188 2.68 -12.14 21.15
CA LEU A 188 3.15 -13.31 20.39
C LEU A 188 4.34 -14.02 21.07
N GLU A 189 5.03 -13.34 22.00
CA GLU A 189 6.19 -13.85 22.74
C GLU A 189 5.78 -14.69 23.98
N ASN A 190 4.49 -14.69 24.34
CA ASN A 190 3.93 -15.44 25.48
C ASN A 190 3.11 -16.65 24.99
#